data_AF-A0AAV9HFE4-F1
#
_entry.id   AF-A0AAV9HFE4-F1
#
_cell.length_a   1.000
_cell.length_b   1.000
_cell.length_c   1.000
_cell.angle_alpha   90.00
_cell.angle_beta   90.00
_cell.angle_gamma   90.00
#
_symmetry.space_group_name_H-M   'P 1'
#
loop_
_entity.id
_entity.type
_entity.pdbx_description
1 polymer ?
#
loop_
_entity_poly.entity_id
_entity_poly.type
_entity_poly.pdbx_seq_one_letter_code
_entity_poly.pdbx_strand_id
1 'polypeptide(L)'
;MTGSTYKIKGDTVNCRSGLGTSYGIKRTYKKGQDVKLTCQIRGEVINGVRLWDRTTDECYVSHYHSNQATVDLIAEFEGWRVNVATPAAPTSSILFHCIKPTARSSWRTEMRPKEKCLADMLKSKAVVNINKYGAVVSWALSMGCGAAKESTFVKRLNNGKNISAVLSEELPKWVYGGNVKLPGLVRRRAAEATSSKALPVKC
;
A
#
# COMPACT_ATOMS: atom_id res chain seq x y z
N MET A 1 -12.53 18.67 18.61
CA MET A 1 -11.70 17.61 17.97
C MET A 1 -11.37 18.05 16.54
N THR A 2 -10.11 18.35 16.26
CA THR A 2 -9.62 18.77 14.93
C THR A 2 -9.24 17.52 14.12
N GLY A 3 -10.21 16.95 13.41
CA GLY A 3 -9.95 15.86 12.47
C GLY A 3 -9.38 16.37 11.15
N SER A 4 -8.36 15.70 10.62
CA SER A 4 -7.85 15.99 9.27
C SER A 4 -8.91 15.63 8.23
N THR A 5 -9.09 16.49 7.22
CA THR A 5 -10.07 16.29 6.13
C THR A 5 -9.47 15.45 5.02
N TYR A 6 -10.20 14.44 4.56
CA TYR A 6 -9.83 13.54 3.47
C TYR A 6 -10.95 13.43 2.44
N LYS A 7 -10.59 13.37 1.15
CA LYS A 7 -11.56 13.13 0.07
C LYS A 7 -11.83 11.65 -0.13
N ILE A 8 -13.10 11.27 -0.18
CA ILE A 8 -13.55 9.93 -0.54
C ILE A 8 -13.21 9.64 -2.00
N LYS A 9 -12.57 8.50 -2.24
CA LYS A 9 -12.11 8.07 -3.57
C LYS A 9 -12.87 6.86 -4.12
N GLY A 10 -13.48 6.05 -3.26
CA GLY A 10 -14.40 4.98 -3.66
C GLY A 10 -15.71 5.57 -4.17
N ASP A 11 -16.39 4.84 -5.07
CA ASP A 11 -17.67 5.29 -5.62
C ASP A 11 -18.73 5.40 -4.50
N THR A 12 -18.74 4.42 -3.61
CA THR A 12 -19.60 4.35 -2.42
C THR A 12 -18.81 3.79 -1.24
N VAL A 13 -18.77 4.52 -0.12
CA VAL A 13 -18.04 4.09 1.09
C VAL A 13 -18.99 4.03 2.29
N ASN A 14 -19.18 2.83 2.83
CA ASN A 14 -20.07 2.61 3.97
C ASN A 14 -19.36 2.91 5.28
N CYS A 15 -19.93 3.81 6.07
CA CYS A 15 -19.54 4.13 7.43
C CYS A 15 -20.42 3.36 8.40
N ARG A 16 -19.81 2.48 9.18
CA ARG A 16 -20.51 1.48 10.00
C ARG A 16 -20.49 1.83 11.49
N SER A 17 -21.42 1.26 12.25
CA SER A 17 -21.52 1.47 13.70
C SER A 17 -20.41 0.78 14.50
N GLY A 18 -19.70 -0.17 13.90
CA GLY A 18 -18.58 -0.86 14.53
C GLY A 18 -17.51 -1.29 13.54
N LEU A 19 -16.51 -2.00 14.06
CA LEU A 19 -15.23 -2.30 13.41
C LEU A 19 -15.31 -3.56 12.55
N GLY A 20 -16.37 -3.70 11.76
CA GLY A 20 -16.62 -4.87 10.94
C GLY A 20 -17.78 -4.71 9.97
N THR A 21 -17.85 -5.59 8.99
CA THR A 21 -18.87 -5.59 7.92
C THR A 21 -20.23 -6.06 8.40
N SER A 22 -20.28 -6.82 9.51
CA SER A 22 -21.52 -7.24 10.18
C SER A 22 -22.25 -6.11 10.89
N TYR A 23 -21.57 -4.99 11.19
CA TYR A 23 -22.17 -3.84 11.86
C TYR A 23 -23.03 -3.01 10.89
N GLY A 24 -24.12 -2.45 11.42
CA GLY A 24 -25.05 -1.63 10.67
C GLY A 24 -24.39 -0.40 10.02
N ILE A 25 -24.84 -0.04 8.82
CA ILE A 25 -24.38 1.14 8.10
C ILE A 25 -25.07 2.36 8.74
N LYS A 26 -24.29 3.27 9.33
CA LYS A 26 -24.80 4.54 9.87
C LYS A 26 -24.96 5.59 8.78
N ARG A 27 -24.05 5.60 7.80
CA ARG A 27 -24.01 6.55 6.69
C ARG A 27 -23.23 5.97 5.52
N THR A 28 -23.50 6.49 4.34
CA THR A 28 -22.71 6.21 3.14
C THR A 28 -22.13 7.52 2.58
N TYR A 29 -20.84 7.51 2.27
CA TYR A 29 -20.15 8.63 1.63
C TYR A 29 -20.02 8.40 0.14
N LYS A 30 -20.18 9.47 -0.64
CA LYS A 30 -20.03 9.46 -2.10
C LYS A 30 -18.62 9.87 -2.50
N LYS A 31 -18.18 9.43 -3.67
CA LYS A 31 -16.93 9.88 -4.29
C LYS A 31 -16.81 11.41 -4.31
N GLY A 32 -15.64 11.92 -3.96
CA GLY A 32 -15.34 13.36 -3.92
C GLY A 32 -15.76 14.05 -2.63
N GLN A 33 -16.61 13.42 -1.80
CA GLN A 33 -17.04 13.97 -0.53
C GLN A 33 -15.86 14.12 0.44
N ASP A 34 -15.82 15.24 1.14
CA ASP A 34 -14.87 15.48 2.23
C ASP A 34 -15.35 14.82 3.53
N VAL A 35 -14.47 14.06 4.17
CA VAL A 35 -14.72 13.37 5.44
C VAL A 35 -13.59 13.69 6.39
N LYS A 36 -13.93 14.09 7.62
CA LYS A 36 -12.94 14.31 8.67
C LYS A 36 -12.74 13.04 9.47
N LEU A 37 -11.49 12.65 9.65
CA LEU A 37 -11.11 11.49 10.45
C LEU A 37 -10.70 11.93 11.85
N THR A 38 -11.17 11.21 12.87
CA THR A 38 -10.82 11.44 14.28
C THR A 38 -9.62 10.60 14.69
N CYS A 39 -9.63 9.31 14.38
CA CYS A 39 -8.47 8.43 14.61
C CYS A 39 -8.56 7.15 13.77
N GLN A 40 -7.45 6.41 13.70
CA GLN A 40 -7.40 5.09 13.07
C GLN A 40 -7.35 3.99 14.14
N ILE A 41 -8.12 2.93 13.94
CA ILE A 41 -8.35 1.85 14.88
C ILE A 41 -8.29 0.49 14.17
N ARG A 42 -7.95 -0.57 14.91
CA ARG A 42 -7.89 -1.93 14.36
C ARG A 42 -9.25 -2.60 14.41
N GLY A 43 -9.70 -3.17 13.30
CA GLY A 43 -10.99 -3.86 13.19
C GLY A 43 -10.90 -5.18 12.43
N GLU A 44 -12.02 -5.62 11.87
CA GLU A 44 -12.09 -6.74 10.93
C GLU A 44 -11.11 -6.51 9.77
N VAL A 45 -10.46 -7.58 9.31
CA VAL A 45 -9.54 -7.50 8.18
C VAL A 45 -10.36 -7.42 6.90
N ILE A 46 -10.36 -6.25 6.26
CA ILE A 46 -11.02 -6.04 4.98
C ILE A 46 -9.93 -5.93 3.92
N ASN A 47 -9.92 -6.88 2.99
CA ASN A 47 -8.93 -6.94 1.92
C ASN A 47 -7.48 -6.88 2.45
N GLY A 48 -7.14 -7.72 3.43
CA GLY A 48 -5.79 -7.79 4.02
C GLY A 48 -5.39 -6.59 4.88
N VAL A 49 -6.24 -5.56 4.99
CA VAL A 49 -6.01 -4.37 5.81
C VAL A 49 -6.88 -4.45 7.06
N ARG A 50 -6.23 -4.40 8.24
CA ARG A 50 -6.91 -4.43 9.55
C ARG A 50 -7.24 -3.04 10.08
N LEU A 51 -7.10 -2.01 9.26
CA LEU A 51 -7.21 -0.62 9.65
C LEU A 51 -8.58 -0.07 9.29
N TRP A 52 -9.20 0.59 10.25
CA TRP A 52 -10.46 1.30 10.12
C TRP A 52 -10.26 2.74 10.57
N ASP A 53 -10.91 3.66 9.90
CA ASP A 53 -10.90 5.08 10.23
C ASP A 53 -12.18 5.43 10.98
N ARG A 54 -12.05 5.96 12.20
CA ARG A 54 -13.16 6.62 12.89
C ARG A 54 -13.33 8.01 12.30
N THR A 55 -14.54 8.35 11.92
CA THR A 55 -14.86 9.67 11.35
C THR A 55 -15.39 10.61 12.43
N THR A 56 -15.54 11.90 12.11
CA THR A 56 -16.28 12.84 12.96
C THR A 56 -17.78 12.58 13.00
N ASP A 57 -18.30 11.72 12.11
CA ASP A 57 -19.70 11.27 12.11
C ASP A 57 -19.93 10.06 13.06
N GLU A 58 -18.98 9.78 13.95
CA GLU A 58 -19.05 8.72 14.95
C GLU A 58 -19.33 7.33 14.38
N CYS A 59 -18.73 7.06 13.22
CA CYS A 59 -18.81 5.78 12.52
C CYS A 59 -17.43 5.38 11.99
N TYR A 60 -17.33 4.14 11.50
CA TYR A 60 -16.07 3.52 11.10
C TYR A 60 -16.09 3.16 9.62
N VAL A 61 -15.02 3.53 8.92
CA VAL A 61 -14.80 3.19 7.50
C VAL A 61 -13.62 2.24 7.39
N SER A 62 -13.78 1.13 6.67
CA SER A 62 -12.67 0.23 6.38
C SER A 62 -11.67 0.90 5.44
N HIS A 63 -10.38 0.87 5.78
CA HIS A 63 -9.34 1.41 4.94
C HIS A 63 -9.12 0.47 3.74
N TYR A 64 -9.38 0.95 2.53
CA TYR A 64 -9.33 0.11 1.32
C TYR A 64 -8.09 0.36 0.44
N HIS A 65 -7.32 1.42 0.69
CA HIS A 65 -6.23 1.82 -0.19
C HIS A 65 -5.00 2.29 0.56
N SER A 66 -3.84 2.15 -0.06
CA SER A 66 -2.60 2.71 0.43
C SER A 66 -2.66 4.24 0.54
N ASN A 67 -1.96 4.77 1.54
CA ASN A 67 -1.92 6.21 1.81
C ASN A 67 -1.08 6.99 0.78
N GLN A 68 -1.09 8.32 0.88
CA GLN A 68 -0.33 9.16 -0.06
C GLN A 68 1.18 8.90 0.01
N ALA A 69 1.72 8.60 1.19
CA ALA A 69 3.14 8.25 1.34
C ALA A 69 3.52 7.00 0.53
N THR A 70 2.61 6.05 0.36
CA THR A 70 2.82 4.88 -0.51
C THR A 70 2.87 5.29 -1.98
N VAL A 71 1.98 6.18 -2.40
CA VAL A 71 1.98 6.70 -3.78
C VAL A 71 3.29 7.44 -4.05
N ASP A 72 3.77 8.24 -3.10
CA ASP A 72 5.02 8.99 -3.23
C ASP A 72 6.25 8.06 -3.26
N LEU A 73 6.27 7.01 -2.41
CA LEU A 73 7.30 5.97 -2.41
C LEU A 73 7.38 5.27 -3.77
N ILE A 74 6.23 4.85 -4.33
CA ILE A 74 6.20 4.17 -5.63
C ILE A 74 6.64 5.13 -6.73
N ALA A 75 6.16 6.37 -6.73
CA ALA A 75 6.51 7.37 -7.74
C ALA A 75 8.02 7.67 -7.81
N GLU A 76 8.73 7.59 -6.68
CA GLU A 76 10.20 7.70 -6.63
C GLU A 76 10.91 6.64 -7.48
N PHE A 77 10.42 5.39 -7.44
CA PHE A 77 11.07 4.26 -8.09
C PHE A 77 10.54 3.95 -9.50
N GLU A 78 9.30 4.30 -9.79
CA GLU A 78 8.68 4.08 -11.11
C GLU A 78 8.89 5.25 -12.08
N GLY A 79 9.63 6.28 -11.68
CA GLY A 79 10.16 7.30 -12.59
C GLY A 79 9.24 8.50 -12.82
N TRP A 80 8.87 9.25 -11.77
CA TRP A 80 8.47 10.65 -11.96
C TRP A 80 9.68 11.49 -12.38
N ARG A 81 9.98 11.52 -13.68
CA ARG A 81 10.76 12.61 -14.27
C ARG A 81 9.79 13.65 -14.78
N VAL A 82 9.70 14.79 -14.10
CA VAL A 82 9.34 16.04 -14.79
C VAL A 82 10.34 16.19 -15.93
N ASN A 83 9.84 16.35 -17.16
CA ASN A 83 10.59 16.34 -18.42
C ASN A 83 12.02 16.87 -18.28
N VAL A 84 13.01 15.99 -18.40
CA VAL A 84 14.36 16.35 -18.85
C VAL A 84 14.74 15.29 -19.87
N ALA A 85 14.78 15.69 -21.14
CA ALA A 85 15.21 14.83 -22.23
C ALA A 85 16.71 14.60 -22.17
N THR A 86 17.15 13.35 -22.16
CA THR A 86 18.52 12.96 -22.56
C THR A 86 18.48 11.65 -23.34
N PRO A 87 19.21 11.54 -24.48
CA PRO A 87 19.19 10.34 -25.31
C PRO A 87 20.28 9.34 -24.93
N ALA A 88 19.98 8.07 -25.23
CA ALA A 88 20.87 6.92 -25.41
C ALA A 88 21.36 6.13 -24.17
N ALA A 89 20.84 4.90 -24.02
CA ALA A 89 21.60 3.71 -23.63
C ALA A 89 20.96 2.46 -24.30
N PRO A 90 21.77 1.48 -24.75
CA PRO A 90 21.34 0.43 -25.67
C PRO A 90 20.71 -0.78 -24.97
N THR A 91 19.97 -1.54 -25.76
CA THR A 91 19.12 -2.68 -25.40
C THR A 91 19.88 -3.87 -24.81
N SER A 92 19.52 -4.27 -23.59
CA SER A 92 19.56 -5.66 -23.18
C SER A 92 18.43 -5.94 -22.19
N SER A 93 17.77 -7.08 -22.40
CA SER A 93 16.50 -7.53 -21.84
C SER A 93 16.42 -7.48 -20.31
N ILE A 94 15.86 -6.41 -19.78
CA ILE A 94 15.07 -6.25 -18.53
C ILE A 94 14.58 -4.80 -18.61
N LEU A 95 13.32 -4.54 -18.26
CA LEU A 95 12.71 -3.19 -18.20
C LEU A 95 12.09 -2.65 -19.50
N PHE A 96 11.09 -3.36 -20.03
CA PHE A 96 10.01 -2.71 -20.78
C PHE A 96 8.67 -3.17 -20.21
N HIS A 97 8.20 -2.47 -19.17
CA HIS A 97 6.77 -2.31 -18.98
C HIS A 97 6.49 -0.81 -18.82
N CYS A 98 6.33 -0.21 -20.01
CA CYS A 98 5.62 1.02 -20.31
C CYS A 98 6.04 2.29 -19.54
N ILE A 99 6.78 3.17 -20.23
CA ILE A 99 6.67 4.61 -20.04
C ILE A 99 5.20 4.96 -20.27
N LYS A 100 4.45 5.17 -19.21
CA LYS A 100 3.24 5.98 -19.27
C LYS A 100 3.54 7.27 -18.50
N PRO A 101 3.27 8.46 -19.06
CA PRO A 101 3.25 9.69 -18.30
C PRO A 101 1.97 9.69 -17.46
N THR A 102 1.79 8.68 -16.62
CA THR A 102 0.58 8.51 -15.86
C THR A 102 0.75 9.36 -14.61
N ALA A 103 0.10 10.53 -14.65
CA ALA A 103 -0.03 11.46 -13.54
C ALA A 103 -0.24 10.72 -12.22
N ARG A 104 0.17 11.32 -11.09
CA ARG A 104 0.03 10.78 -9.72
C ARG A 104 -1.35 10.13 -9.43
N SER A 105 -2.40 10.55 -10.12
CA SER A 105 -3.74 9.96 -10.09
C SER A 105 -3.84 8.51 -10.62
N SER A 106 -3.00 8.11 -11.57
CA SER A 106 -3.05 6.81 -12.26
C SER A 106 -2.32 5.69 -11.49
N TRP A 107 -1.33 6.01 -10.66
CA TRP A 107 -0.68 5.00 -9.81
C TRP A 107 -1.66 4.30 -8.89
N ARG A 108 -2.67 5.03 -8.40
CA ARG A 108 -3.76 4.42 -7.61
C ARG A 108 -4.52 3.35 -8.40
N THR A 109 -4.65 3.50 -9.72
CA THR A 109 -5.28 2.49 -10.58
C THR A 109 -4.37 1.27 -10.75
N GLU A 110 -3.07 1.48 -10.92
CA GLU A 110 -2.09 0.41 -11.10
C GLU A 110 -1.77 -0.35 -9.80
N MET A 111 -1.93 0.29 -8.65
CA MET A 111 -1.78 -0.32 -7.34
C MET A 111 -2.94 -1.27 -7.00
N ARG A 112 -4.16 -0.99 -7.48
CA ARG A 112 -5.38 -1.75 -7.12
C ARG A 112 -5.23 -3.26 -7.34
N PRO A 113 -4.73 -3.76 -8.49
CA PRO A 113 -4.49 -5.19 -8.66
C PRO A 113 -3.52 -5.78 -7.63
N LYS A 114 -2.52 -5.01 -7.17
CA LYS A 114 -1.53 -5.48 -6.17
C LYS A 114 -2.07 -5.41 -4.75
N GLU A 115 -2.78 -4.34 -4.40
CA GLU A 115 -3.55 -4.25 -3.16
C GLU A 115 -4.51 -5.43 -3.05
N LYS A 116 -5.23 -5.74 -4.13
CA LYS A 116 -6.13 -6.90 -4.20
C LYS A 116 -5.39 -8.23 -4.07
N CYS A 117 -4.28 -8.45 -4.77
CA CYS A 117 -3.62 -9.75 -4.63
C CYS A 117 -3.04 -9.93 -3.21
N LEU A 118 -2.46 -8.88 -2.62
CA LEU A 118 -2.02 -8.91 -1.22
C LEU A 118 -3.18 -9.14 -0.26
N ALA A 119 -4.34 -8.53 -0.51
CA ALA A 119 -5.56 -8.78 0.23
C ALA A 119 -5.96 -10.25 0.22
N ASP A 120 -5.88 -10.90 -0.95
CA ASP A 120 -6.25 -12.31 -1.14
C ASP A 120 -5.19 -13.26 -0.51
N MET A 121 -3.94 -12.80 -0.30
CA MET A 121 -2.82 -13.61 0.20
C MET A 121 -2.55 -13.46 1.70
N LEU A 122 -2.80 -12.27 2.26
CA LEU A 122 -2.53 -11.96 3.67
C LEU A 122 -3.71 -12.40 4.54
N LYS A 123 -3.42 -13.27 5.51
CA LYS A 123 -4.40 -13.84 6.45
C LYS A 123 -4.54 -12.96 7.69
N SER A 124 -5.52 -13.28 8.55
CA SER A 124 -5.84 -12.51 9.77
C SER A 124 -4.66 -12.29 10.73
N LYS A 125 -3.68 -13.21 10.74
CA LYS A 125 -2.45 -13.09 11.55
C LYS A 125 -1.44 -12.09 10.98
N ALA A 126 -1.51 -11.73 9.70
CA ALA A 126 -0.65 -10.74 9.07
C ALA A 126 -1.04 -9.33 9.52
N VAL A 127 -0.47 -8.90 10.64
CA VAL A 127 -0.70 -7.57 11.19
C VAL A 127 0.21 -6.56 10.51
N VAL A 128 -0.36 -5.81 9.56
CA VAL A 128 0.36 -4.77 8.82
C VAL A 128 -0.31 -3.42 9.10
N ASN A 129 0.48 -2.41 9.52
CA ASN A 129 -0.02 -1.03 9.59
C ASN A 129 0.02 -0.39 8.19
N ILE A 130 -0.66 0.73 7.98
CA ILE A 130 -0.81 1.31 6.63
C ILE A 130 0.52 1.65 5.93
N ASN A 131 1.53 2.11 6.67
CA ASN A 131 2.84 2.45 6.09
C ASN A 131 3.59 1.21 5.64
N LYS A 132 3.59 0.18 6.50
CA LYS A 132 4.22 -1.08 6.18
C LYS A 132 3.41 -1.85 5.12
N TYR A 133 2.10 -1.66 5.07
CA TYR A 133 1.26 -2.21 4.00
C TYR A 133 1.60 -1.56 2.67
N GLY A 134 1.79 -0.24 2.65
CA GLY A 134 2.31 0.48 1.50
C GLY A 134 3.66 -0.02 1.03
N ALA A 135 4.58 -0.31 1.94
CA ALA A 135 5.87 -0.94 1.60
C ALA A 135 5.69 -2.32 0.94
N VAL A 136 4.77 -3.15 1.45
CA VAL A 136 4.45 -4.46 0.86
C VAL A 136 3.80 -4.31 -0.52
N VAL A 137 2.93 -3.32 -0.72
CA VAL A 137 2.32 -3.00 -2.03
C VAL A 137 3.39 -2.56 -3.03
N SER A 138 4.31 -1.68 -2.64
CA SER A 138 5.46 -1.29 -3.48
C SER A 138 6.32 -2.49 -3.86
N TRP A 139 6.59 -3.38 -2.90
CA TRP A 139 7.36 -4.60 -3.17
C TRP A 139 6.64 -5.54 -4.14
N ALA A 140 5.34 -5.76 -3.95
CA ALA A 140 4.52 -6.59 -4.81
C ALA A 140 4.34 -6.03 -6.24
N LEU A 141 4.36 -4.70 -6.40
CA LEU A 141 4.44 -4.06 -7.72
C LEU A 141 5.72 -4.44 -8.44
N SER A 142 6.85 -4.37 -7.74
CA SER A 142 8.17 -4.66 -8.30
C SER A 142 8.40 -6.14 -8.64
N MET A 143 7.91 -7.07 -7.83
CA MET A 143 8.19 -8.51 -8.00
C MET A 143 7.05 -9.29 -8.64
N GLY A 144 5.82 -8.77 -8.61
CA GLY A 144 4.63 -9.47 -9.09
C GLY A 144 3.98 -10.40 -8.05
N CYS A 145 2.69 -10.66 -8.24
CA CYS A 145 1.86 -11.41 -7.28
C CYS A 145 2.19 -12.91 -7.22
N GLY A 146 2.60 -13.51 -8.34
CA GLY A 146 2.99 -14.93 -8.37
C GLY A 146 4.20 -15.19 -7.48
N ALA A 147 5.28 -14.42 -7.66
CA ALA A 147 6.47 -14.50 -6.82
C ALA A 147 6.18 -14.14 -5.35
N ALA A 148 5.31 -13.15 -5.12
CA ALA A 148 4.91 -12.78 -3.76
C ALA A 148 4.18 -13.92 -3.05
N LYS A 149 3.37 -14.73 -3.76
CA LYS A 149 2.50 -15.78 -3.15
C LYS A 149 3.30 -16.89 -2.52
N GLU A 150 4.35 -17.31 -3.22
CA GLU A 150 5.19 -18.42 -2.79
C GLU A 150 6.32 -17.99 -1.84
N SER A 151 6.49 -16.68 -1.65
CA SER A 151 7.58 -16.09 -0.87
C SER A 151 7.59 -16.49 0.61
N THR A 152 8.80 -16.63 1.15
CA THR A 152 9.04 -16.68 2.61
C THR A 152 8.51 -15.42 3.30
N PHE A 153 8.55 -14.28 2.62
CA PHE A 153 7.99 -13.01 3.08
C PHE A 153 6.52 -13.15 3.49
N VAL A 154 5.64 -13.56 2.57
CA VAL A 154 4.19 -13.70 2.82
C VAL A 154 3.92 -14.81 3.85
N LYS A 155 4.64 -15.93 3.77
CA LYS A 155 4.54 -17.03 4.76
C LYS A 155 4.80 -16.52 6.18
N ARG A 156 5.84 -15.70 6.38
CA ARG A 156 6.19 -15.13 7.70
C ARG A 156 5.11 -14.18 8.21
N LEU A 157 4.57 -13.31 7.35
CA LEU A 157 3.46 -12.42 7.73
C LEU A 157 2.23 -13.22 8.13
N ASN A 158 1.86 -14.24 7.36
CA ASN A 158 0.72 -15.10 7.66
C ASN A 158 0.90 -15.93 8.94
N ASN A 159 2.14 -16.12 9.39
CA ASN A 159 2.48 -16.73 10.67
C ASN A 159 2.54 -15.71 11.83
N GLY A 160 2.13 -14.46 11.61
CA GLY A 160 2.08 -13.41 12.63
C GLY A 160 3.44 -12.86 13.04
N LYS A 161 4.47 -13.06 12.22
CA LYS A 161 5.80 -12.48 12.50
C LYS A 161 5.74 -10.96 12.42
N ASN A 162 6.56 -10.31 13.24
CA ASN A 162 6.65 -8.86 13.28
C ASN A 162 7.02 -8.28 11.90
N ILE A 163 6.17 -7.42 11.36
CA ILE A 163 6.34 -6.85 10.01
C ILE A 163 7.66 -6.09 9.84
N SER A 164 8.13 -5.36 10.86
CA SER A 164 9.39 -4.61 10.76
C SER A 164 10.58 -5.55 10.59
N ALA A 165 10.62 -6.63 11.38
CA ALA A 165 11.64 -7.67 11.26
C ALA A 165 11.56 -8.39 9.90
N VAL A 166 10.35 -8.74 9.45
CA VAL A 166 10.16 -9.38 8.13
C VAL A 166 10.63 -8.47 7.00
N LEU A 167 10.31 -7.18 7.03
CA LEU A 167 10.76 -6.22 6.02
C LEU A 167 12.29 -6.11 6.00
N SER A 168 12.95 -5.98 7.16
CA SER A 168 14.41 -5.84 7.22
C SER A 168 15.16 -7.11 6.78
N GLU A 169 14.61 -8.29 7.06
CA GLU A 169 15.28 -9.55 6.79
C GLU A 169 14.98 -10.12 5.40
N GLU A 170 13.75 -9.95 4.91
CA GLU A 170 13.32 -10.57 3.65
C GLU A 170 13.53 -9.65 2.45
N LEU A 171 13.30 -8.32 2.55
CA LEU A 171 13.43 -7.42 1.40
C LEU A 171 14.83 -7.42 0.76
N PRO A 172 15.96 -7.48 1.51
CA PRO A 172 17.29 -7.53 0.90
C PRO A 172 17.53 -8.76 0.02
N LYS A 173 16.71 -9.81 0.12
CA LYS A 173 16.79 -10.99 -0.75
C LYS A 173 16.20 -10.73 -2.14
N TRP A 174 15.40 -9.67 -2.31
CA TRP A 174 14.70 -9.31 -3.54
C TRP A 174 15.40 -8.16 -4.29
N VAL A 175 16.71 -8.31 -4.51
CA VAL A 175 17.57 -7.30 -5.16
C VAL A 175 18.28 -7.78 -6.42
N TYR A 176 17.92 -8.97 -6.91
CA TYR A 176 18.57 -9.62 -8.05
C TYR A 176 17.65 -9.69 -9.27
N GLY A 177 18.23 -9.56 -10.47
CA GLY A 177 17.59 -9.85 -11.75
C GLY A 177 18.59 -10.56 -12.66
N GLY A 178 18.22 -11.70 -13.23
CA GLY A 178 19.15 -12.53 -14.01
C GLY A 178 20.42 -12.92 -13.25
N ASN A 179 20.30 -13.24 -11.95
CA ASN A 179 21.41 -13.50 -11.01
C ASN A 179 22.35 -12.32 -10.74
N VAL A 180 22.09 -11.13 -11.29
CA VAL A 180 22.89 -9.92 -11.05
C VAL A 180 22.21 -9.07 -9.98
N LYS A 181 22.99 -8.60 -9.00
CA LYS A 181 22.51 -7.65 -7.99
C LYS A 181 22.28 -6.28 -8.64
N LEU A 182 21.05 -5.77 -8.58
CA LEU A 182 20.66 -4.52 -9.21
C LEU A 182 20.68 -3.37 -8.18
N PRO A 183 21.53 -2.34 -8.33
CA PRO A 183 21.61 -1.22 -7.38
C PRO A 183 20.29 -0.48 -7.18
N GLY A 184 19.47 -0.36 -8.22
CA GLY A 184 18.14 0.24 -8.14
C GLY A 184 17.21 -0.51 -7.18
N LEU A 185 17.23 -1.85 -7.22
CA LEU A 185 16.44 -2.67 -6.30
C LEU A 185 16.98 -2.57 -4.87
N VAL A 186 18.30 -2.53 -4.68
CA VAL A 186 18.90 -2.32 -3.34
C VAL A 186 18.36 -1.03 -2.71
N ARG A 187 18.35 0.08 -3.45
CA ARG A 187 17.79 1.36 -2.97
C ARG A 187 16.30 1.25 -2.65
N ARG A 188 15.53 0.62 -3.53
CA ARG A 188 14.08 0.43 -3.32
C ARG A 188 13.76 -0.36 -2.05
N ARG A 189 14.47 -1.47 -1.81
CA ARG A 189 14.27 -2.31 -0.61
C ARG A 189 14.64 -1.57 0.68
N ALA A 190 15.68 -0.73 0.64
CA ALA A 190 16.03 0.12 1.79
C ALA A 190 14.93 1.15 2.09
N ALA A 191 14.37 1.81 1.07
CA ALA A 191 13.27 2.77 1.22
C ALA A 191 11.99 2.09 1.74
N GLU A 192 11.62 0.92 1.22
CA GLU A 192 10.46 0.13 1.69
C GLU A 192 10.62 -0.32 3.16
N ALA A 193 11.81 -0.79 3.54
CA ALA A 193 12.08 -1.20 4.93
C ALA A 193 11.94 -0.04 5.92
N THR A 194 12.36 1.16 5.52
CA THR A 194 12.36 2.37 6.35
C THR A 194 11.07 3.18 6.28
N SER A 195 10.24 2.98 5.25
CA SER A 195 9.00 3.75 5.03
C SER A 195 8.15 3.82 6.31
N SER A 196 8.11 5.03 6.87
CA SER A 196 7.53 5.36 8.18
C SER A 196 6.54 6.54 8.08
N LYS A 197 6.31 7.09 6.89
CA LYS A 197 5.53 8.32 6.73
C LYS A 197 4.03 8.04 6.61
N ALA A 198 3.29 8.78 7.45
CA ALA A 198 1.87 8.69 7.85
C ALA A 198 1.57 7.65 8.93
N LEU A 199 2.00 7.94 10.16
CA LEU A 199 1.49 7.26 11.35
C LEU A 199 -0.05 7.34 11.37
N PRO A 200 -0.74 6.27 11.82
CA PRO A 200 -2.12 6.41 12.22
C PRO A 200 -2.24 7.48 13.28
N VAL A 201 -3.19 8.42 13.11
CA VAL A 201 -3.68 9.25 14.21
C VAL A 201 -4.23 8.27 15.23
N LYS A 202 -3.43 7.96 16.26
CA LYS A 202 -3.86 7.09 17.34
C LYS A 202 -5.04 7.77 18.03
N CYS A 203 -6.10 7.00 18.27
CA CYS A 203 -6.84 7.23 19.50
C CYS A 203 -5.87 6.84 20.63
#